data_AF-A0A939G438-F1
#
_entry.id   AF-A0A939G438-F1
#
_cell.length_a   1.000
_cell.length_b   1.000
_cell.length_c   1.000
_cell.angle_alpha   90.00
_cell.angle_beta   90.00
_cell.angle_gamma   90.00
#
_symmetry.space_group_name_H-M   'P 1'
#
loop_
_entity.id
_entity.type
_entity.pdbx_description
1 polymer ?
#
loop_
_entity_poly.entity_id
_entity_poly.type
_entity_poly.pdbx_seq_one_letter_code
_entity_poly.pdbx_strand_id
1 'polypeptide(L)'
;MTFRDLFDFAAAQPGVVALLLLAVPALAFLINLWAGTTDAEIWRWRYVYAGLVYAACIPGIFALTLNIYLFLFERQSLWTMNLALQVLPILTMMATLMLIKRKMPFKYIPGFGRLSGFMTLIAALIGILWFVDRLKLVAFTYVPFSYVVFGFVALLIIIRFAWSRVF
;
A
#
# COMPACT_ATOMS: atom_id res chain seq x y z
N MET A 1 12.90 -7.65 21.75
CA MET A 1 12.60 -7.71 20.30
C MET A 1 11.95 -6.39 19.89
N THR A 2 12.76 -5.46 19.39
CA THR A 2 12.30 -4.20 18.80
C THR A 2 11.88 -4.43 17.34
N PHE A 3 11.22 -3.45 16.72
CA PHE A 3 10.97 -3.49 15.26
C PHE A 3 12.28 -3.60 14.46
N ARG A 4 13.36 -3.03 14.98
CA ARG A 4 14.70 -3.14 14.37
C ARG A 4 15.19 -4.58 14.37
N ASP A 5 15.11 -5.26 15.53
CA ASP A 5 15.52 -6.67 15.67
C ASP A 5 14.73 -7.59 14.72
N LEU A 6 13.45 -7.27 14.48
CA LEU A 6 12.57 -8.05 13.60
C LEU A 6 12.94 -7.86 12.12
N PHE A 7 13.28 -6.62 11.73
CA PHE A 7 13.82 -6.32 10.41
C PHE A 7 15.20 -6.95 10.20
N ASP A 8 16.07 -6.90 11.21
CA ASP A 8 17.41 -7.50 11.14
C ASP A 8 17.31 -9.03 11.04
N PHE A 9 16.37 -9.65 11.75
CA PHE A 9 16.08 -11.08 11.61
C PHE A 9 15.54 -11.44 10.21
N ALA A 10 14.59 -10.64 9.69
CA ALA A 10 14.05 -10.84 8.35
C ALA A 10 15.10 -10.58 7.25
N ALA A 11 15.99 -9.61 7.46
CA ALA A 11 17.10 -9.29 6.56
C ALA A 11 18.22 -10.33 6.61
N ALA A 12 18.41 -11.02 7.74
CA ALA A 12 19.37 -12.11 7.88
C ALA A 12 18.97 -13.36 7.07
N GLN A 13 17.69 -13.53 6.73
CA GLN A 13 17.18 -14.68 5.96
C GLN A 13 16.32 -14.24 4.76
N PRO A 14 16.90 -13.50 3.80
CA PRO A 14 16.15 -12.93 2.69
C PRO A 14 15.50 -14.01 1.80
N GLY A 15 16.12 -15.19 1.70
CA GLY A 15 15.59 -16.32 0.93
C GLY A 15 14.26 -16.87 1.46
N VAL A 16 14.10 -16.94 2.78
CA VAL A 16 12.87 -17.47 3.41
C VAL A 16 11.72 -16.49 3.23
N VAL A 17 12.00 -15.19 3.44
CA VAL A 17 11.00 -14.12 3.23
C VAL A 17 10.59 -14.06 1.76
N ALA A 18 11.54 -14.16 0.84
CA ALA A 18 11.26 -14.18 -0.59
C ALA A 18 10.42 -15.40 -1.00
N LEU A 19 10.74 -16.59 -0.50
CA LEU A 19 9.96 -17.80 -0.74
C LEU A 19 8.53 -17.67 -0.24
N LEU A 20 8.32 -17.18 0.98
CA LEU A 20 6.99 -16.97 1.55
C LEU A 20 6.19 -15.96 0.71
N LEU A 21 6.80 -14.84 0.33
CA LEU A 21 6.13 -13.81 -0.46
C LEU A 21 5.82 -14.29 -1.89
N LEU A 22 6.70 -15.08 -2.51
CA LEU A 22 6.50 -15.66 -3.84
C LEU A 22 5.51 -16.84 -3.82
N ALA A 23 5.37 -17.53 -2.68
CA ALA A 23 4.37 -18.58 -2.52
C ALA A 23 2.95 -18.03 -2.67
N VAL A 24 2.67 -16.80 -2.24
CA VAL A 24 1.32 -16.20 -2.34
C VAL A 24 0.83 -16.05 -3.79
N PRO A 25 1.55 -15.40 -4.73
CA PRO A 25 1.15 -15.37 -6.14
C PRO A 25 1.19 -16.75 -6.79
N ALA A 26 2.12 -17.63 -6.39
CA ALA A 26 2.15 -19.01 -6.89
C ALA A 26 0.86 -19.77 -6.52
N LEU A 27 0.42 -19.68 -5.26
CA LEU A 27 -0.84 -20.26 -4.80
C LEU A 27 -2.05 -19.64 -5.51
N ALA A 28 -2.07 -18.32 -5.68
CA ALA A 28 -3.11 -17.64 -6.44
C ALA A 28 -3.18 -18.15 -7.90
N PHE A 29 -2.04 -18.40 -8.52
CA PHE A 29 -1.95 -18.99 -9.85
C PHE A 29 -2.47 -20.43 -9.90
N LEU A 30 -2.06 -21.28 -8.94
CA LEU A 30 -2.53 -22.67 -8.84
C LEU A 30 -4.05 -22.74 -8.62
N ILE A 31 -4.58 -21.94 -7.70
CA ILE A 31 -6.02 -21.87 -7.44
C ILE A 31 -6.76 -21.37 -8.69
N ASN A 32 -6.23 -20.40 -9.42
CA ASN A 32 -6.84 -19.97 -10.69
C ASN A 32 -6.89 -21.06 -11.76
N LEU A 33 -5.93 -21.98 -11.76
CA LEU A 33 -5.93 -23.13 -12.66
C LEU A 33 -6.98 -24.18 -12.23
N TRP A 34 -7.23 -24.31 -10.92
CA TRP A 34 -8.10 -25.33 -10.34
C TRP A 34 -9.55 -24.87 -10.11
N ALA A 35 -9.79 -23.57 -9.98
CA ALA A 35 -11.09 -22.99 -9.63
C ALA A 35 -12.16 -23.11 -10.73
N GLY A 36 -11.87 -23.85 -11.81
CA GLY A 36 -12.78 -24.05 -12.93
C GLY A 36 -12.94 -22.81 -13.80
N THR A 37 -13.87 -22.91 -14.75
CA THR A 37 -14.24 -21.83 -15.68
C THR A 37 -15.65 -21.31 -15.43
N THR A 38 -16.44 -21.99 -14.59
CA THR A 38 -17.83 -21.63 -14.32
C THR A 38 -17.92 -20.66 -13.15
N ASP A 39 -18.81 -19.66 -13.25
CA ASP A 39 -19.01 -18.65 -12.19
C ASP A 39 -19.35 -19.26 -10.83
N ALA A 40 -20.14 -20.34 -10.80
CA ALA A 40 -20.53 -21.04 -9.58
C ALA A 40 -19.35 -21.73 -8.88
N GLU A 41 -18.36 -22.21 -9.64
CA GLU A 41 -17.17 -22.85 -9.09
C GLU A 41 -16.23 -21.79 -8.52
N ILE A 42 -15.97 -20.73 -9.29
CA ILE A 42 -15.15 -19.58 -8.87
C ILE A 42 -15.69 -18.94 -7.58
N TRP A 43 -17.02 -18.88 -7.43
CA TRP A 43 -17.69 -18.33 -6.26
C TRP A 43 -17.41 -19.09 -4.95
N ARG A 44 -17.17 -20.40 -5.02
CA ARG A 44 -16.81 -21.23 -3.84
C ARG A 44 -15.43 -20.84 -3.28
N TRP A 45 -14.52 -20.42 -4.15
CA TRP A 45 -13.16 -20.04 -3.79
C TRP A 45 -13.03 -18.61 -3.24
N ARG A 46 -14.12 -17.84 -3.13
CA ARG A 46 -14.05 -16.43 -2.74
C ARG A 46 -13.34 -16.18 -1.40
N TYR A 47 -13.50 -17.08 -0.43
CA TYR A 47 -12.87 -16.95 0.89
C TYR A 47 -11.37 -17.25 0.84
N VAL A 48 -10.96 -18.19 -0.02
CA VAL A 48 -9.55 -18.48 -0.28
C VAL A 48 -8.88 -17.29 -0.98
N TYR A 49 -9.55 -16.73 -1.99
CA TYR A 49 -9.08 -15.50 -2.64
C TYR A 49 -9.00 -14.33 -1.66
N ALA A 50 -9.96 -14.17 -0.75
CA ALA A 50 -9.86 -13.16 0.29
C ALA A 50 -8.63 -13.36 1.17
N GLY A 51 -8.38 -14.58 1.65
CA GLY A 51 -7.18 -14.90 2.44
C GLY A 51 -5.88 -14.54 1.71
N LEU A 52 -5.76 -14.91 0.44
CA LEU A 52 -4.59 -14.58 -0.39
C LEU A 52 -4.42 -13.07 -0.61
N VAL A 53 -5.51 -12.36 -0.85
CA VAL A 53 -5.48 -10.89 -0.99
C VAL A 53 -4.96 -10.26 0.30
N TYR A 54 -5.47 -10.64 1.48
CA TYR A 54 -4.99 -10.10 2.75
C TYR A 54 -3.53 -10.48 3.01
N ALA A 55 -3.13 -11.72 2.72
CA ALA A 55 -1.76 -12.19 2.88
C ALA A 55 -0.75 -11.41 2.01
N ALA A 56 -1.16 -10.97 0.82
CA ALA A 56 -0.30 -10.16 -0.05
C ALA A 56 -0.37 -8.66 0.26
N CYS A 57 -1.57 -8.13 0.52
CA CYS A 57 -1.78 -6.70 0.73
C CYS A 57 -1.20 -6.19 2.05
N ILE A 58 -1.24 -6.97 3.14
CA ILE A 58 -0.68 -6.53 4.43
C ILE A 58 0.83 -6.21 4.32
N PRO A 59 1.70 -7.15 3.88
CA PRO A 59 3.12 -6.86 3.71
C PRO A 59 3.38 -5.85 2.57
N GLY A 60 2.58 -5.87 1.49
CA GLY A 60 2.71 -4.93 0.38
C GLY A 60 2.43 -3.47 0.77
N ILE A 61 1.31 -3.21 1.46
CA ILE A 61 0.95 -1.86 1.95
C ILE A 61 1.96 -1.38 2.98
N PHE A 62 2.43 -2.27 3.86
CA PHE A 62 3.45 -1.92 4.85
C PHE A 62 4.76 -1.49 4.19
N ALA A 63 5.27 -2.30 3.24
CA ALA A 63 6.48 -1.97 2.49
C ALA A 63 6.31 -0.66 1.70
N LEU A 64 5.15 -0.44 1.06
CA LEU A 64 4.87 0.80 0.33
C LEU A 64 4.88 2.02 1.27
N THR A 65 4.19 1.94 2.40
CA THR A 65 4.10 3.02 3.40
C THR A 65 5.48 3.36 3.95
N LEU A 66 6.26 2.33 4.31
CA LEU A 66 7.61 2.50 4.84
C LEU A 66 8.53 3.16 3.81
N ASN A 67 8.50 2.72 2.55
CA ASN A 67 9.29 3.33 1.48
C ASN A 67 8.94 4.81 1.28
N ILE A 68 7.64 5.13 1.23
CA ILE A 68 7.18 6.51 1.07
C ILE A 68 7.67 7.36 2.25
N TYR A 69 7.58 6.84 3.48
CA TYR A 69 8.06 7.53 4.66
C TYR A 69 9.59 7.78 4.62
N LEU A 70 10.40 6.72 4.40
CA LEU A 70 11.85 6.82 4.34
C LEU A 70 12.33 7.75 3.22
N PHE A 71 11.62 7.74 2.08
CA PHE A 71 11.94 8.59 0.94
C PHE A 71 11.57 10.06 1.19
N LEU A 72 10.34 10.32 1.67
CA LEU A 72 9.83 11.68 1.81
C LEU A 72 10.43 12.43 3.01
N PHE A 73 10.61 11.75 4.15
CA PHE A 73 11.02 12.38 5.42
C PHE A 73 12.51 12.17 5.71
N GLU A 74 13.02 10.94 5.58
CA GLU A 74 14.43 10.63 5.90
C GLU A 74 15.39 10.82 4.72
N ARG A 75 14.87 10.97 3.49
CA ARG A 75 15.65 11.06 2.24
C ARG A 75 16.69 9.94 2.10
N GLN A 76 16.37 8.74 2.60
CA GLN A 76 17.28 7.61 2.44
C GLN A 76 17.53 7.33 0.95
N SER A 77 18.78 7.02 0.63
CA SER A 77 19.15 6.68 -0.73
C SER A 77 18.54 5.34 -1.12
N LEU A 78 18.00 5.24 -2.33
CA LEU A 78 17.45 4.00 -2.87
C LEU A 78 18.51 2.87 -2.97
N TRP A 79 19.80 3.23 -2.94
CA TRP A 79 20.94 2.33 -3.10
C TRP A 79 21.18 1.41 -1.90
N THR A 80 20.76 1.82 -0.70
CA THR A 80 20.91 1.03 0.53
C THR A 80 19.63 0.26 0.88
N MET A 81 18.63 0.27 0.00
CA MET A 81 17.35 -0.37 0.26
C MET A 81 17.46 -1.89 0.15
N ASN A 82 16.87 -2.58 1.12
CA ASN A 82 16.75 -4.03 1.04
C ASN A 82 15.62 -4.40 0.07
N LEU A 83 15.97 -4.77 -1.16
CA LEU A 83 15.02 -5.11 -2.21
C LEU A 83 14.03 -6.22 -1.81
N ALA A 84 14.48 -7.21 -1.03
CA ALA A 84 13.65 -8.33 -0.60
C ALA A 84 12.55 -7.91 0.39
N LEU A 85 12.81 -6.90 1.23
CA LEU A 85 11.85 -6.43 2.24
C LEU A 85 11.05 -5.22 1.79
N GLN A 86 11.58 -4.43 0.86
CA GLN A 86 10.98 -3.15 0.47
C GLN A 86 10.32 -3.21 -0.91
N VAL A 87 10.88 -3.94 -1.88
CA VAL A 87 10.36 -3.98 -3.25
C VAL A 87 9.56 -5.25 -3.50
N LEU A 88 10.06 -6.39 -3.04
CA LEU A 88 9.43 -7.69 -3.28
C LEU A 88 7.97 -7.77 -2.78
N PRO A 89 7.60 -7.27 -1.58
CA PRO A 89 6.22 -7.32 -1.11
C PRO A 89 5.26 -6.51 -1.99
N ILE A 90 5.73 -5.41 -2.59
CA ILE A 90 4.94 -4.58 -3.50
C ILE A 90 4.68 -5.36 -4.79
N LEU A 91 5.72 -6.00 -5.35
CA LEU A 91 5.60 -6.82 -6.55
C LEU A 91 4.69 -8.04 -6.32
N THR A 92 4.80 -8.70 -5.16
CA THR A 92 3.96 -9.87 -4.85
C THR A 92 2.50 -9.47 -4.65
N MET A 93 2.23 -8.32 -4.02
CA MET A 93 0.89 -7.73 -3.95
C MET A 93 0.34 -7.42 -5.35
N MET A 94 1.11 -6.78 -6.22
CA MET A 94 0.65 -6.48 -7.58
C MET A 94 0.36 -7.75 -8.37
N ALA A 95 1.26 -8.74 -8.32
CA ALA A 95 1.09 -10.01 -9.03
C ALA A 95 -0.13 -10.80 -8.54
N THR A 96 -0.31 -10.94 -7.22
CA THR A 96 -1.47 -11.63 -6.64
C THR A 96 -2.79 -10.97 -7.02
N LEU A 97 -2.88 -9.65 -6.87
CA LEU A 97 -4.09 -8.91 -7.24
C LEU A 97 -4.39 -9.03 -8.74
N MET A 98 -3.38 -8.89 -9.61
CA MET A 98 -3.56 -9.06 -11.06
C MET A 98 -4.06 -10.47 -11.41
N LEU A 99 -3.53 -11.51 -10.77
CA LEU A 99 -3.97 -12.88 -10.99
C LEU A 99 -5.43 -13.08 -10.56
N ILE A 100 -5.81 -12.60 -9.38
CA ILE A 100 -7.17 -12.78 -8.85
C ILE A 100 -8.19 -11.98 -9.67
N LYS A 101 -7.83 -10.76 -10.10
CA LYS A 101 -8.69 -9.89 -10.93
C LYS A 101 -9.12 -10.56 -12.24
N ARG A 102 -8.32 -11.50 -12.78
CA ARG A 102 -8.63 -12.22 -14.04
C ARG A 102 -9.82 -13.17 -13.90
N LYS A 103 -10.09 -13.69 -12.70
CA LYS A 103 -11.14 -14.69 -12.45
C LYS A 103 -12.35 -14.11 -11.71
N MET A 104 -12.12 -13.16 -10.79
CA MET A 104 -13.20 -12.61 -9.98
C MET A 104 -13.04 -11.08 -9.83
N PRO A 105 -14.09 -10.29 -10.10
CA PRO A 105 -14.11 -8.89 -9.76
C PRO A 105 -13.94 -8.68 -8.24
N PHE A 106 -13.06 -7.76 -7.83
CA PHE A 106 -12.75 -7.52 -6.42
C PHE A 106 -13.95 -7.11 -5.55
N LYS A 107 -15.04 -6.62 -6.16
CA LYS A 107 -16.31 -6.33 -5.46
C LYS A 107 -16.90 -7.56 -4.77
N TYR A 108 -16.62 -8.76 -5.27
CA TYR A 108 -17.12 -10.02 -4.72
C TYR A 108 -16.21 -10.62 -3.65
N ILE A 109 -15.02 -10.06 -3.45
CA ILE A 109 -14.08 -10.51 -2.42
C ILE A 109 -14.51 -9.90 -1.08
N PRO A 110 -14.85 -10.73 -0.08
CA PRO A 110 -15.27 -10.24 1.22
C PRO A 110 -14.15 -9.40 1.85
N GLY A 111 -14.49 -8.19 2.29
CA GLY A 111 -13.55 -7.30 3.00
C GLY A 111 -12.63 -6.45 2.10
N PHE A 112 -12.62 -6.65 0.77
CA PHE A 112 -11.77 -5.86 -0.14
C PHE A 112 -12.01 -4.34 -0.04
N GLY A 113 -13.27 -3.93 0.15
CA GLY A 113 -13.61 -2.52 0.36
C GLY A 113 -12.92 -1.90 1.57
N ARG A 114 -12.68 -2.68 2.64
CA ARG A 114 -11.95 -2.22 3.83
C ARG A 114 -10.47 -2.02 3.53
N LEU A 115 -9.86 -2.88 2.71
CA LEU A 115 -8.47 -2.72 2.27
C LEU A 115 -8.28 -1.46 1.43
N SER A 116 -9.15 -1.23 0.45
CA SER A 116 -9.09 -0.01 -0.37
C SER A 116 -9.30 1.24 0.49
N GLY A 117 -10.27 1.23 1.41
CA GLY A 117 -10.49 2.34 2.33
C GLY A 117 -9.28 2.61 3.24
N PHE A 118 -8.65 1.55 3.75
CA PHE A 118 -7.43 1.67 4.55
C PHE A 118 -6.28 2.29 3.75
N MET A 119 -6.07 1.86 2.50
CA MET A 119 -5.06 2.45 1.61
C MET A 119 -5.32 3.95 1.37
N THR A 120 -6.57 4.34 1.14
CA THR A 120 -6.91 5.77 0.98
C THR A 120 -6.66 6.58 2.24
N LEU A 121 -6.94 6.01 3.42
CA LEU A 121 -6.67 6.67 4.70
C LEU A 121 -5.18 6.82 4.95
N ILE A 122 -4.37 5.79 4.68
CA ILE A 122 -2.91 5.88 4.77
C ILE A 122 -2.39 6.94 3.81
N ALA A 123 -2.84 6.93 2.56
CA ALA A 123 -2.42 7.91 1.56
C ALA A 123 -2.77 9.34 1.97
N ALA A 124 -3.97 9.56 2.51
CA ALA A 124 -4.38 10.86 3.05
C ALA A 124 -3.52 11.28 4.24
N LEU A 125 -3.25 10.36 5.19
CA LEU A 125 -2.41 10.64 6.36
C LEU A 125 -0.98 10.99 5.95
N ILE A 126 -0.35 10.20 5.08
CA ILE A 126 0.98 10.49 4.54
C ILE A 126 0.98 11.82 3.79
N GLY A 127 -0.05 12.11 2.98
CA GLY A 127 -0.18 13.37 2.26
C GLY A 127 -0.21 14.58 3.20
N ILE A 128 -0.97 14.48 4.30
CA ILE A 128 -1.01 15.51 5.35
C ILE A 128 0.36 15.64 6.03
N LEU A 129 0.96 14.53 6.46
CA LEU A 129 2.27 14.55 7.13
C LEU A 129 3.35 15.14 6.23
N TRP A 130 3.34 14.80 4.94
CA TRP A 130 4.27 15.33 3.96
C TRP A 130 4.09 16.83 3.75
N PHE A 131 2.83 17.30 3.72
CA PHE A 131 2.52 18.73 3.64
C PHE A 131 3.05 19.47 4.87
N VAL A 132 2.86 18.91 6.07
CA VAL A 132 3.36 19.48 7.34
C VAL A 132 4.90 19.53 7.36
N ASP A 133 5.57 18.47 6.96
CA ASP A 133 7.04 18.39 6.90
C ASP A 133 7.62 19.39 5.89
N ARG A 134 7.04 19.47 4.69
CA ARG A 134 7.47 20.44 3.66
C ARG A 134 7.22 21.89 4.06
N LEU A 135 6.20 22.15 4.87
CA LEU A 135 5.93 23.49 5.39
C LEU A 135 6.93 23.93 6.47
N LYS A 136 7.85 23.05 6.94
CA LYS A 136 8.81 23.36 8.01
C LYS A 136 8.15 24.14 9.17
N LEU A 137 6.99 23.66 9.66
CA LEU A 137 6.27 24.29 10.76
C LEU A 137 7.07 24.34 12.09
N VAL A 138 8.26 23.73 12.14
CA VAL A 138 9.19 23.78 13.27
C VAL A 138 10.24 24.90 13.14
N ALA A 139 10.45 25.47 11.94
CA ALA A 139 11.47 26.48 11.69
C ALA A 139 10.90 27.84 11.26
N PHE A 140 9.68 28.16 11.70
CA PHE A 140 9.08 29.45 11.37
C PHE A 140 8.43 30.14 12.57
N THR A 141 9.27 30.41 13.56
CA THR A 141 9.19 31.66 14.34
C THR A 141 9.35 32.83 13.34
N TYR A 142 8.31 33.16 12.57
CA TYR A 142 8.05 34.42 11.80
C TYR A 142 7.03 34.35 10.63
N VAL A 143 6.30 33.26 10.31
CA VAL A 143 5.19 33.36 9.31
C VAL A 143 3.94 33.69 10.11
N PRO A 144 3.29 34.84 9.87
CA PRO A 144 2.02 35.10 10.50
C PRO A 144 1.00 34.04 10.05
N PHE A 145 0.26 33.50 11.04
CA PHE A 145 -0.73 32.44 10.93
C PHE A 145 -1.73 32.63 9.77
N SER A 146 -1.96 33.89 9.37
CA SER A 146 -2.75 34.28 8.22
C SER A 146 -2.33 33.62 6.90
N TYR A 147 -1.03 33.43 6.62
CA TYR A 147 -0.59 32.79 5.37
C TYR A 147 -0.86 31.29 5.32
N VAL A 148 -0.80 30.61 6.47
CA VAL A 148 -1.15 29.19 6.58
C VAL A 148 -2.64 28.99 6.34
N VAL A 149 -3.47 29.85 6.93
CA VAL A 149 -4.92 29.88 6.68
C VAL A 149 -5.21 30.17 5.21
N PHE A 150 -4.49 31.11 4.59
CA PHE A 150 -4.66 31.44 3.18
C PHE A 150 -4.30 30.27 2.25
N GLY A 151 -3.19 29.57 2.54
CA GLY A 151 -2.79 28.37 1.80
C GLY A 151 -3.80 27.23 1.94
N PHE A 152 -4.33 27.01 3.15
CA PHE A 152 -5.36 26.00 3.40
C PHE A 152 -6.66 26.30 2.65
N VAL A 153 -7.11 27.56 2.67
CA VAL A 153 -8.30 28.01 1.94
C VAL A 153 -8.09 27.92 0.42
N ALA A 154 -6.93 28.35 -0.09
CA ALA A 154 -6.60 28.24 -1.51
C ALA A 154 -6.58 26.79 -2.00
N LEU A 155 -6.01 25.87 -1.20
CA LEU A 155 -6.01 24.44 -1.49
C LEU A 155 -7.42 23.85 -1.57
N LEU A 156 -8.29 24.20 -0.60
CA LEU A 156 -9.70 23.78 -0.62
C LEU A 156 -10.46 24.30 -1.85
N ILE A 157 -10.17 25.53 -2.28
CA ILE A 157 -10.76 26.11 -3.49
C ILE A 157 -10.29 25.37 -4.74
N ILE A 158 -8.99 25.05 -4.86
CA ILE A 158 -8.44 24.32 -6.01
C ILE A 158 -9.05 22.92 -6.08
N ILE A 159 -9.16 22.21 -4.96
CA ILE A 159 -9.76 20.87 -4.90
C ILE A 159 -11.24 20.94 -5.30
N ARG A 160 -11.99 21.93 -4.79
CA ARG A 160 -13.40 22.15 -5.16
C ARG A 160 -13.54 22.44 -6.65
N PHE A 161 -12.67 23.27 -7.21
CA PHE A 161 -12.71 23.64 -8.62
C PHE A 161 -12.34 22.48 -9.54
N ALA A 162 -11.32 21.70 -9.15
CA ALA A 162 -10.92 20.48 -9.85
C ALA A 162 -12.03 19.43 -9.86
N TRP A 163 -12.76 19.25 -8.74
CA TRP A 163 -13.92 18.35 -8.72
C TRP A 163 -15.09 18.84 -9.57
N SER A 164 -15.37 20.15 -9.62
CA SER A 164 -16.42 20.71 -10.48
C SER A 164 -16.11 20.68 -11.98
N ARG A 165 -14.86 20.39 -12.36
CA ARG A 165 -14.41 20.26 -13.76
C ARG A 165 -14.32 18.81 -14.21
N VAL A 166 -14.34 17.86 -13.27
CA VAL A 166 -14.17 16.42 -13.52
C VAL A 166 -15.50 15.66 -13.40
N PHE A 167 -16.51 16.25 -12.74
CA PHE A 167 -17.91 15.82 -12.74
C PHE A 167 -18.80 16.92 -13.33
#